data_AF-A0A9D4ENL3-F1
#
_entry.id   AF-A0A9D4ENL3-F1
#
_cell.length_a   1.000
_cell.length_b   1.000
_cell.length_c   1.000
_cell.angle_alpha   90.00
_cell.angle_beta   90.00
_cell.angle_gamma   90.00
#
_symmetry.space_group_name_H-M   'P 1'
#
loop_
_entity.id
_entity.type
_entity.pdbx_description
1 polymer ?
#
loop_
_entity_poly.entity_id
_entity_poly.type
_entity_poly.pdbx_seq_one_letter_code
_entity_poly.pdbx_strand_id
1 'polypeptide(L)'
;MIKKNRGGLKKPCEDFFCMIREFERVVRENQYTEHNIASKEEIKEKVLEAFMIQHYADKLFYSEFSSEEDVSDMCFLEDCLEIFLTIRGFAMARAIQRTISRGKIFDKSAPSKSL
;
A
#
# COMPACT_ATOMS: atom_id res chain seq x y z
N MET A 1 -26.49 9.73 0.24
CA MET A 1 -25.74 10.92 -0.23
C MET A 1 -24.73 10.47 -1.28
N ILE A 2 -25.01 10.65 -2.56
CA ILE A 2 -24.06 10.36 -3.65
C ILE A 2 -23.09 11.56 -3.70
N LYS A 3 -21.82 11.35 -3.34
CA LYS A 3 -20.77 12.38 -3.48
C LYS A 3 -20.68 12.74 -4.98
N LYS A 4 -21.09 13.96 -5.35
CA LYS A 4 -20.98 14.47 -6.71
C LYS A 4 -19.50 14.56 -7.08
N ASN A 5 -19.04 13.60 -7.87
CA ASN A 5 -17.72 13.63 -8.49
C ASN A 5 -17.72 14.84 -9.44
N ARG A 6 -16.85 15.83 -9.22
CA ARG A 6 -16.80 17.08 -10.02
C ARG A 6 -16.20 16.87 -11.43
N GLY A 7 -16.40 15.70 -12.02
CA GLY A 7 -15.99 15.34 -13.38
C GLY A 7 -14.49 15.18 -13.65
N GLY A 8 -13.60 15.64 -12.76
CA GLY A 8 -12.15 15.65 -13.01
C GLY A 8 -11.36 14.42 -12.54
N LEU A 9 -11.94 13.58 -11.67
CA LEU A 9 -11.25 12.39 -11.16
C LEU A 9 -11.63 11.16 -11.98
N LYS A 10 -10.64 10.54 -12.60
CA LYS A 10 -10.80 9.24 -13.25
C LYS A 10 -11.14 8.19 -12.18
N LYS A 11 -12.18 7.40 -12.42
CA LYS A 11 -12.46 6.20 -11.63
C LYS A 11 -11.49 5.11 -12.12
N PRO A 12 -10.65 4.53 -11.25
CA PRO A 12 -9.82 3.39 -11.65
C PRO A 12 -10.71 2.20 -12.02
N CYS A 13 -10.23 1.30 -12.88
CA CYS A 13 -10.88 0.03 -13.12
C CYS A 13 -10.85 -0.84 -11.85
N GLU A 14 -11.73 -1.86 -11.81
CA GLU A 14 -11.93 -2.67 -10.61
C GLU A 14 -10.68 -3.51 -10.28
N ASP A 15 -10.05 -4.13 -11.27
CA ASP A 15 -8.83 -4.92 -11.05
C ASP A 15 -7.68 -4.06 -10.51
N PHE A 16 -7.49 -2.83 -11.02
CA PHE A 16 -6.48 -1.91 -10.48
C PHE A 16 -6.78 -1.53 -9.03
N PHE A 17 -8.06 -1.28 -8.71
CA PHE A 17 -8.46 -1.01 -7.34
C PHE A 17 -8.20 -2.21 -6.42
N CYS A 18 -8.47 -3.43 -6.88
CA CYS A 18 -8.18 -4.67 -6.15
C CYS A 18 -6.68 -4.88 -5.94
N MET A 19 -5.85 -4.63 -6.95
CA MET A 19 -4.38 -4.70 -6.85
C MET A 19 -3.85 -3.77 -5.75
N ILE A 20 -4.30 -2.50 -5.73
CA ILE A 20 -3.91 -1.54 -4.68
C ILE A 20 -4.40 -1.96 -3.29
N ARG A 21 -5.56 -2.61 -3.18
CA ARG A 21 -6.05 -3.15 -1.91
C ARG A 21 -5.20 -4.32 -1.42
N GLU A 22 -4.71 -5.15 -2.32
CA GLU A 22 -3.78 -6.22 -1.97
C GLU A 22 -2.42 -5.67 -1.56
N PHE A 23 -1.90 -4.62 -2.22
CA PHE A 23 -0.70 -3.90 -1.74
C PHE A 23 -0.88 -3.48 -0.28
N GLU A 24 -2.00 -2.81 0.04
CA GLU A 24 -2.31 -2.36 1.40
C GLU A 24 -2.35 -3.53 2.40
N ARG A 25 -2.97 -4.65 2.01
CA ARG A 25 -3.08 -5.85 2.86
C ARG A 25 -1.69 -6.41 3.18
N VAL A 26 -0.89 -6.72 2.16
CA VAL A 26 0.43 -7.33 2.32
C VAL A 26 1.36 -6.41 3.10
N VAL A 27 1.38 -5.11 2.79
CA VAL A 27 2.19 -4.14 3.55
C VAL A 27 1.79 -4.13 5.02
N ARG A 28 0.50 -4.11 5.34
CA ARG A 28 0.03 -4.08 6.73
C ARG A 28 0.39 -5.33 7.52
N GLU A 29 0.25 -6.50 6.89
CA GLU A 29 0.60 -7.80 7.50
C GLU A 29 2.10 -7.91 7.80
N ASN A 30 2.94 -7.24 7.02
CA ASN A 30 4.40 -7.38 7.10
C ASN A 30 5.13 -6.18 7.72
N GLN A 31 4.47 -5.04 7.89
CA GLN A 31 5.09 -3.83 8.46
C GLN A 31 5.36 -3.95 9.97
N TYR A 32 4.60 -4.77 10.69
CA TYR A 32 4.73 -4.97 12.13
C TYR A 32 4.70 -6.47 12.47
N THR A 33 5.80 -7.16 12.17
CA THR A 33 6.08 -8.45 12.81
C THR A 33 6.49 -8.21 14.26
N GLU A 34 6.07 -9.08 15.19
CA GLU A 34 6.08 -8.91 16.65
C GLU A 34 7.39 -8.39 17.27
N HIS A 35 8.51 -8.50 16.55
CA HIS A 35 9.83 -8.07 17.01
C HIS A 35 10.67 -7.26 16.03
N ASN A 36 10.15 -6.89 14.84
CA ASN A 36 10.94 -6.11 13.87
C ASN A 36 10.07 -5.32 12.87
N ILE A 37 10.55 -4.13 12.51
CA ILE A 37 10.01 -3.35 11.39
C ILE A 37 10.69 -3.88 10.13
N ALA A 38 9.91 -4.46 9.21
CA ALA A 38 10.44 -4.94 7.94
C ALA A 38 11.05 -3.79 7.12
N SER A 39 12.14 -4.08 6.42
CA SER A 39 12.76 -3.12 5.52
C SER A 39 11.85 -2.82 4.33
N LYS A 40 12.11 -1.70 3.62
CA LYS A 40 11.34 -1.36 2.42
C LYS A 40 11.48 -2.46 1.38
N GLU A 41 12.69 -2.99 1.23
CA GLU A 41 13.07 -4.02 0.27
C GLU A 41 12.35 -5.33 0.56
N GLU A 42 12.31 -5.77 1.83
CA GLU A 42 11.55 -6.96 2.25
C GLU A 42 10.04 -6.80 2.01
N ILE A 43 9.50 -5.60 2.24
CA ILE A 43 8.09 -5.32 1.94
C ILE A 43 7.85 -5.35 0.43
N LYS A 44 8.75 -4.78 -0.38
CA LYS A 44 8.64 -4.82 -1.85
C LYS A 44 8.60 -6.26 -2.35
N GLU A 45 9.56 -7.08 -1.93
CA GLU A 45 9.65 -8.49 -2.32
C GLU A 45 8.35 -9.24 -1.99
N LYS A 46 7.87 -9.17 -0.75
CA LYS A 46 6.64 -9.85 -0.32
C LYS A 46 5.39 -9.40 -1.08
N VAL A 47 5.31 -8.12 -1.46
CA VAL A 47 4.19 -7.58 -2.23
C VAL A 47 4.24 -8.11 -3.67
N LEU A 48 5.43 -8.10 -4.29
CA LEU A 48 5.61 -8.59 -5.66
C LEU A 48 5.43 -10.10 -5.77
N GLU A 49 5.77 -10.88 -4.74
CA GLU A 49 5.57 -12.33 -4.72
C GLU A 49 4.12 -12.76 -4.42
N ALA A 50 3.24 -11.83 -4.03
CA ALA A 50 1.89 -12.20 -3.63
C ALA A 50 1.05 -12.62 -4.85
N PHE A 51 0.51 -13.84 -4.78
CA PHE A 51 -0.30 -14.44 -5.86
C PHE A 51 -1.41 -13.51 -6.38
N MET A 52 -2.21 -12.91 -5.49
CA MET A 52 -3.33 -12.05 -5.91
C MET A 52 -2.86 -10.78 -6.61
N ILE A 53 -1.69 -10.27 -6.27
CA ILE A 53 -1.11 -9.08 -6.91
C ILE A 53 -0.70 -9.42 -8.34
N GLN A 54 0.01 -10.54 -8.51
CA GLN A 54 0.37 -11.04 -9.84
C GLN A 54 -0.89 -11.31 -10.69
N HIS A 55 -1.90 -11.97 -10.12
CA HIS A 55 -3.18 -12.20 -10.81
C HIS A 55 -3.86 -10.92 -11.31
N TYR A 56 -3.84 -9.83 -10.54
CA TYR A 56 -4.40 -8.55 -11.01
C TYR A 56 -3.47 -7.84 -11.99
N ALA A 57 -2.15 -7.93 -11.80
CA ALA A 57 -1.16 -7.40 -12.74
C ALA A 57 -1.31 -8.06 -14.11
N ASP A 58 -1.44 -9.39 -14.15
CA ASP A 58 -1.73 -10.18 -15.35
C ASP A 58 -2.94 -9.62 -16.09
N LYS A 59 -4.07 -9.47 -15.40
CA LYS A 59 -5.28 -8.91 -16.01
C LYS A 59 -5.16 -7.48 -16.52
N LEU A 60 -4.29 -6.67 -15.91
CA LEU A 60 -4.17 -5.24 -16.19
C LEU A 60 -3.16 -4.94 -17.28
N PHE A 61 -2.05 -5.68 -17.30
CA PHE A 61 -0.86 -5.39 -18.09
C PHE A 61 -0.61 -6.48 -19.13
N TYR A 62 -0.94 -7.74 -18.83
CA TYR A 62 -0.64 -8.88 -19.69
C TYR A 62 -1.91 -9.38 -20.38
N SER A 63 -2.11 -8.95 -21.63
CA SER A 63 -3.17 -9.56 -22.45
C SER A 63 -2.71 -10.94 -22.95
N GLU A 64 -3.65 -11.85 -23.22
CA GLU A 64 -3.38 -13.17 -23.84
C GLU A 64 -2.66 -13.11 -25.21
N PHE A 65 -2.33 -11.91 -25.70
CA PHE A 65 -1.64 -11.63 -26.96
C PHE A 65 -0.23 -11.03 -26.81
N SER A 66 0.29 -10.80 -25.59
CA SER A 66 1.67 -10.31 -25.39
C SER A 66 2.62 -11.50 -25.34
N SER A 67 3.48 -11.62 -26.35
CA SER A 67 4.60 -12.57 -26.41
C SER A 67 5.53 -12.41 -25.20
N GLU A 68 6.13 -13.53 -24.78
CA GLU A 68 6.91 -13.81 -23.56
C GLU A 68 8.12 -12.89 -23.20
N GLU A 69 8.23 -11.68 -23.75
CA GLU A 69 9.33 -10.75 -23.45
C GLU A 69 8.83 -9.32 -23.31
N ASP A 70 8.25 -8.96 -22.16
CA ASP A 70 8.15 -7.54 -21.79
C ASP A 70 8.61 -7.32 -20.35
N VAL A 71 9.93 -7.17 -20.21
CA VAL A 71 10.60 -6.59 -19.02
C VAL A 71 9.94 -5.24 -18.63
N SER A 72 9.34 -4.55 -19.61
CA SER A 72 8.58 -3.31 -19.46
C SER A 72 7.41 -3.43 -18.47
N ASP A 73 6.68 -4.55 -18.46
CA ASP A 73 5.46 -4.69 -17.67
C ASP A 73 5.73 -5.01 -16.19
N MET A 74 6.81 -5.76 -15.92
CA MET A 74 7.31 -5.98 -14.55
C MET A 74 7.80 -4.66 -13.94
N CYS A 75 8.46 -3.81 -14.72
CA CYS A 75 8.84 -2.46 -14.29
C CYS A 75 7.61 -1.61 -13.91
N PHE A 76 6.48 -1.77 -14.60
CA PHE A 76 5.27 -1.00 -14.30
C PHE A 76 4.62 -1.37 -12.97
N LEU A 77 4.60 -2.67 -12.62
CA LEU A 77 4.09 -3.13 -11.33
C LEU A 77 4.95 -2.60 -10.19
N GLU A 78 6.28 -2.66 -10.35
CA GLU A 78 7.22 -2.08 -9.39
C GLU A 78 7.01 -0.57 -9.22
N ASP A 79 6.90 0.18 -10.31
CA ASP A 79 6.64 1.62 -10.28
C ASP A 79 5.34 1.95 -9.54
N CYS A 80 4.28 1.18 -9.81
CA CYS A 80 3.01 1.31 -9.09
C CYS A 80 3.18 1.11 -7.58
N LEU A 81 3.98 0.10 -7.19
CA LEU A 81 4.28 -0.17 -5.78
C LEU A 81 5.11 0.95 -5.15
N GLU A 82 6.10 1.50 -5.86
CA GLU A 82 6.92 2.61 -5.35
C GLU A 82 6.09 3.86 -5.10
N ILE A 83 5.20 4.20 -6.04
CA ILE A 83 4.25 5.31 -5.90
C ILE A 83 3.33 5.06 -4.70
N PHE A 84 2.80 3.85 -4.56
CA PHE A 84 1.93 3.47 -3.44
C PHE A 84 2.64 3.64 -2.09
N LEU A 85 3.84 3.06 -1.94
CA LEU A 85 4.62 3.16 -0.70
C LEU A 85 4.99 4.61 -0.37
N THR A 86 5.31 5.42 -1.38
CA THR A 86 5.62 6.84 -1.23
C THR A 86 4.41 7.62 -0.70
N ILE A 87 3.24 7.48 -1.36
CA ILE A 87 2.01 8.16 -0.93
C ILE A 87 1.60 7.71 0.49
N ARG A 88 1.69 6.41 0.77
CA ARG A 88 1.42 5.85 2.10
C ARG A 88 2.37 6.43 3.14
N GLY A 89 3.67 6.46 2.88
CA GLY A 89 4.69 7.03 3.77
C GLY A 89 4.41 8.49 4.10
N PHE A 90 4.08 9.31 3.10
CA PHE A 90 3.68 10.70 3.33
C PHE A 90 2.37 10.84 4.12
N ALA A 91 1.41 9.94 3.93
CA ALA A 91 0.18 9.94 4.71
C ALA A 91 0.44 9.59 6.18
N MET A 92 1.29 8.59 6.44
CA MET A 92 1.72 8.19 7.79
C MET A 92 2.51 9.31 8.48
N ALA A 93 3.49 9.90 7.81
CA ALA A 93 4.29 11.00 8.35
C ALA A 93 3.40 12.19 8.75
N ARG A 94 2.42 12.56 7.90
CA ARG A 94 1.45 13.61 8.22
C ARG A 94 0.56 13.26 9.40
N ALA A 95 0.15 12.00 9.54
CA ALA A 95 -0.64 11.54 10.69
C ALA A 95 0.15 11.60 12.00
N ILE A 96 1.43 11.19 11.97
CA ILE A 96 2.35 11.28 13.11
C ILE A 96 2.59 12.74 13.48
N GLN A 97 2.91 13.60 12.52
CA GLN A 97 3.12 15.03 12.73
C GLN A 97 1.90 15.68 13.41
N ARG A 98 0.68 15.39 12.92
CA ARG A 98 -0.56 15.87 13.56
C ARG A 98 -0.74 15.38 14.99
N THR A 99 -0.25 14.18 15.30
CA THR A 99 -0.31 13.62 16.66
C THR A 99 0.66 14.36 17.58
N ILE A 100 1.89 14.60 17.12
CA ILE A 100 2.92 15.37 17.84
C ILE A 100 2.47 16.82 18.06
N SER A 101 2.02 17.51 17.01
CA SER A 101 1.58 18.91 17.09
C SER A 101 0.36 19.13 18.01
N ARG A 102 -0.44 18.09 18.25
CA ARG A 102 -1.58 18.14 19.18
C ARG A 102 -1.19 17.86 20.64
N GLY A 103 0.09 17.70 20.94
CA GLY A 103 0.56 17.40 22.30
C GLY A 103 0.11 16.05 22.84
N LYS A 104 -0.43 15.16 21.99
CA LYS A 104 -0.71 13.76 22.36
C LYS A 104 0.58 12.96 22.27
N ILE A 105 1.53 13.29 23.11
CA ILE A 105 2.62 12.37 23.44
C ILE A 105 1.92 11.22 24.17
N PHE A 106 2.11 9.98 23.69
CA PHE A 106 1.68 8.79 24.42
C PHE A 106 2.37 8.84 25.79
N ASP A 107 1.63 9.28 26.80
CA ASP A 107 2.09 9.25 28.16
C ASP A 107 2.04 7.79 28.62
N LYS A 108 3.18 7.09 28.43
CA LYS A 108 3.39 5.74 28.96
C LYS A 108 3.53 5.73 30.50
N SER A 109 3.32 6.86 31.18
CA SER A 109 3.42 6.96 32.65
C SER A 109 2.11 6.79 33.41
N ALA A 110 0.97 6.52 32.75
CA ALA A 110 -0.26 6.19 33.47
C ALA A 110 -0.11 4.84 34.20
N PRO A 111 -0.12 4.80 35.55
CA PRO A 111 -0.03 3.54 36.28
C PRO A 111 -1.29 2.73 36.04
N SER A 112 -1.11 1.42 35.84
CA SER A 112 -2.20 0.45 35.82
C SER A 112 -3.02 0.61 37.09
N LYS A 113 -4.27 1.07 36.98
CA LYS A 113 -5.24 0.86 38.05
C LYS A 113 -5.69 -0.59 37.95
N SER A 114 -5.16 -1.42 38.86
CA SER A 114 -5.79 -2.68 39.24
C SER A 114 -7.17 -2.38 39.82
N LEU A 115 -8.20 -2.98 39.22
CA LEU A 115 -9.44 -3.31 39.89
C LEU A 115 -9.51 -4.84 39.95
#